data_AF-A0A4R9B1I6-F1
#
_entry.id   AF-A0A4R9B1I6-F1
#
_cell.length_a   1.000
_cell.length_b   1.000
_cell.length_c   1.000
_cell.angle_alpha   90.00
_cell.angle_beta   90.00
_cell.angle_gamma   90.00
#
_symmetry.space_group_name_H-M   'P 1'
#
loop_
_entity.id
_entity.type
_entity.pdbx_description
1 polymer ?
#
loop_
_entity_poly.entity_id
_entity_poly.type
_entity_poly.pdbx_seq_one_letter_code
_entity_poly.pdbx_strand_id
1 'polypeptide(L)'
;MTESALITAWGKARGHIIAAQAAPTFLLTAVIGFLAVGLATADPAVRIATAGILLASGILGALAQIAAANEGLAVIADLRALDQPSALAQCIVAMGKWVNVVRFLTPAIFVVVYVALLAALFLGAR
;
A
#
# COMPACT_ATOMS: atom_id res chain seq x y z
N MET A 1 24.29 2.19 14.39
CA MET A 1 23.23 1.57 15.23
C MET A 1 23.65 0.14 15.56
N THR A 2 23.15 -0.45 16.64
CA THR A 2 23.34 -1.90 16.88
C THR A 2 22.47 -2.72 15.94
N GLU A 3 22.84 -3.98 15.68
CA GLU A 3 22.05 -4.89 14.85
C GLU A 3 20.61 -5.04 15.38
N SER A 4 20.44 -5.20 16.69
CA SER A 4 19.11 -5.29 17.33
C SER A 4 18.24 -4.05 17.08
N ALA A 5 18.85 -2.86 17.10
CA ALA A 5 18.13 -1.62 16.79
C ALA A 5 17.70 -1.55 15.32
N LEU A 6 18.55 -2.03 14.39
CA LEU A 6 18.21 -2.14 12.97
C LEU A 6 17.08 -3.16 12.73
N ILE A 7 17.13 -4.33 13.36
CA ILE A 7 16.06 -5.35 13.26
C ILE A 7 14.73 -4.78 13.79
N THR A 8 14.76 -4.04 14.89
CA THR A 8 13.57 -3.37 15.44
C THR A 8 13.02 -2.32 14.47
N ALA A 9 13.90 -1.50 13.88
CA ALA A 9 13.50 -0.51 12.89
C ALA A 9 12.88 -1.15 11.63
N TRP A 10 13.47 -2.25 11.16
CA TRP A 10 12.91 -3.05 10.07
C TRP A 10 11.51 -3.58 10.40
N GLY A 11 11.32 -4.10 11.63
CA GLY A 11 10.02 -4.56 12.10
C GLY A 11 8.95 -3.46 12.05
N LYS A 12 9.30 -2.25 12.46
CA LYS A 12 8.40 -1.08 12.38
C LYS A 12 8.08 -0.70 10.94
N ALA A 13 9.09 -0.58 10.07
CA ALA A 13 8.90 -0.27 8.66
C ALA A 13 8.00 -1.30 7.96
N ARG A 14 8.25 -2.59 8.19
CA ARG A 14 7.38 -3.68 7.70
C ARG A 14 5.96 -3.57 8.23
N GLY A 15 5.79 -3.25 9.51
CA GLY A 15 4.47 -3.00 10.10
C GLY A 15 3.73 -1.85 9.42
N HIS A 16 4.40 -0.73 9.16
CA HIS A 16 3.82 0.43 8.46
C HIS A 16 3.45 0.11 7.01
N ILE A 17 4.27 -0.67 6.28
CA ILE A 17 3.94 -1.14 4.93
C ILE A 17 2.62 -1.93 4.94
N ILE A 18 2.46 -2.85 5.89
CA ILE A 18 1.24 -3.67 6.00
C ILE A 18 0.04 -2.80 6.38
N ALA A 19 0.20 -1.89 7.35
CA ALA A 19 -0.85 -1.01 7.82
C ALA A 19 -1.35 -0.04 6.72
N ALA A 20 -0.44 0.47 5.87
CA ALA A 20 -0.77 1.38 4.76
C ALA A 20 -1.77 0.76 3.76
N GLN A 21 -1.86 -0.57 3.71
CA GLN A 21 -2.77 -1.30 2.82
C GLN A 21 -4.17 -1.49 3.38
N ALA A 22 -4.38 -1.32 4.69
CA ALA A 22 -5.67 -1.60 5.33
C ALA A 22 -6.77 -0.67 4.83
N ALA A 23 -6.52 0.65 4.83
CA ALA A 23 -7.50 1.64 4.40
C ALA A 23 -7.85 1.53 2.90
N PRO A 24 -6.88 1.45 1.96
CA PRO A 24 -7.16 1.20 0.55
C PRO A 24 -7.98 -0.07 0.31
N THR A 25 -7.59 -1.20 0.92
CA THR A 25 -8.28 -2.49 0.72
C THR A 25 -9.72 -2.44 1.23
N PHE A 26 -9.92 -1.82 2.40
CA PHE A 26 -11.24 -1.63 2.98
C PHE A 26 -12.12 -0.79 2.06
N LEU A 27 -11.64 0.37 1.59
CA LEU A 27 -12.41 1.26 0.73
C LEU A 27 -12.76 0.63 -0.62
N LEU A 28 -11.81 -0.05 -1.27
CA LEU A 28 -12.08 -0.76 -2.52
C LEU A 28 -13.17 -1.83 -2.33
N THR A 29 -13.08 -2.62 -1.25
CA THR A 29 -14.08 -3.64 -0.92
C THR A 29 -15.45 -3.01 -0.61
N ALA A 30 -15.48 -1.93 0.15
CA ALA A 30 -16.70 -1.22 0.49
C ALA A 30 -17.40 -0.67 -0.76
N VAL A 31 -16.65 -0.08 -1.70
CA VAL A 31 -17.22 0.43 -2.96
C VAL A 31 -17.80 -0.69 -3.82
N ILE A 32 -17.16 -1.86 -3.88
CA ILE A 32 -17.73 -3.04 -4.55
C ILE A 32 -19.08 -3.43 -3.90
N GLY A 33 -19.14 -3.46 -2.57
CA GLY A 33 -20.40 -3.72 -1.84
C GLY A 33 -21.47 -2.66 -2.13
N PHE A 34 -21.10 -1.39 -2.16
CA PHE A 34 -22.02 -0.29 -2.46
C PHE A 34 -22.53 -0.33 -3.91
N LEU A 35 -21.70 -0.74 -4.86
CA LEU A 35 -22.13 -0.99 -6.24
C LEU A 35 -23.24 -2.04 -6.29
N ALA A 36 -23.16 -3.10 -5.48
CA ALA A 36 -24.19 -4.15 -5.43
C ALA A 36 -25.54 -3.66 -4.87
N VAL A 37 -25.56 -2.56 -4.12
CA VAL A 37 -26.79 -1.96 -3.54
C VAL A 37 -27.20 -0.65 -4.22
N GLY A 38 -26.69 -0.35 -5.43
CA GLY A 38 -27.18 0.74 -6.26
C GLY A 38 -26.34 2.01 -6.28
N LEU A 39 -25.08 1.97 -5.85
CA LEU A 39 -24.18 3.14 -5.95
C LEU A 39 -24.00 3.64 -7.40
N ALA A 40 -24.05 2.75 -8.40
CA ALA A 40 -23.92 3.12 -9.81
C ALA A 40 -25.07 4.02 -10.30
N THR A 41 -26.25 3.91 -9.70
CA THR A 41 -27.46 4.69 -10.04
C THR A 41 -27.73 5.82 -9.04
N ALA A 42 -26.82 6.05 -8.08
CA ALA A 42 -26.94 7.14 -7.13
C ALA A 42 -26.78 8.51 -7.80
N ASP A 43 -27.12 9.56 -7.05
CA ASP A 43 -26.94 10.95 -7.47
C ASP A 43 -25.50 11.19 -7.99
N PRO A 44 -25.32 11.93 -9.10
CA PRO A 44 -24.01 12.21 -9.66
C PRO A 44 -23.00 12.76 -8.63
N ALA A 45 -23.44 13.60 -7.69
CA ALA A 45 -22.59 14.15 -6.64
C ALA A 45 -22.06 13.04 -5.70
N VAL A 46 -22.87 12.02 -5.39
CA VAL A 46 -22.46 10.87 -4.58
C VAL A 46 -21.40 10.05 -5.31
N ARG A 47 -21.60 9.76 -6.60
CA ARG A 47 -20.64 9.00 -7.42
C ARG A 47 -19.30 9.72 -7.55
N ILE A 48 -19.33 11.04 -7.74
CA ILE A 48 -18.13 11.89 -7.76
C ILE A 48 -17.45 11.90 -6.39
N ALA A 49 -18.21 12.04 -5.30
CA ALA A 49 -17.66 12.00 -3.95
C ALA A 49 -16.99 10.64 -3.65
N THR A 50 -17.60 9.52 -4.06
CA THR A 50 -16.98 8.20 -3.92
C THR A 50 -15.66 8.10 -4.69
N ALA A 51 -15.63 8.57 -5.95
CA ALA A 51 -14.42 8.60 -6.76
C ALA A 51 -13.32 9.45 -6.12
N GLY A 52 -13.68 10.60 -5.54
CA GLY A 52 -12.77 11.50 -4.83
C GLY A 52 -12.22 10.89 -3.54
N ILE A 53 -13.06 10.23 -2.74
CA ILE A 53 -12.64 9.54 -1.51
C ILE A 53 -11.64 8.42 -1.85
N LEU A 54 -11.96 7.58 -2.84
CA LEU A 54 -11.06 6.52 -3.30
C LEU A 54 -9.70 7.07 -3.74
N LEU A 55 -9.69 8.17 -4.49
CA LEU A 55 -8.46 8.81 -4.98
C LEU A 55 -7.63 9.38 -3.82
N ALA A 56 -8.25 10.17 -2.94
CA ALA A 56 -7.56 10.81 -1.82
C ALA A 56 -6.96 9.77 -0.86
N SER A 57 -7.73 8.75 -0.48
CA SER A 57 -7.24 7.67 0.38
C SER A 57 -6.20 6.80 -0.30
N GLY A 58 -6.34 6.56 -1.61
CA GLY A 58 -5.36 5.85 -2.42
C GLY A 58 -4.00 6.54 -2.46
N ILE A 59 -3.99 7.85 -2.71
CA ILE A 59 -2.76 8.66 -2.73
C ILE A 59 -2.09 8.62 -1.34
N LEU A 60 -2.86 8.83 -0.28
CA LEU A 60 -2.34 8.81 1.09
C LEU A 60 -1.72 7.44 1.43
N GLY A 61 -2.42 6.35 1.10
CA GLY A 61 -1.93 4.98 1.32
C GLY A 61 -0.66 4.68 0.53
N ALA A 62 -0.61 5.07 -0.74
CA ALA A 62 0.57 4.87 -1.59
C ALA A 62 1.79 5.64 -1.06
N LEU A 63 1.62 6.90 -0.66
CA LEU A 63 2.70 7.72 -0.09
C LEU A 63 3.23 7.12 1.22
N ALA A 64 2.33 6.70 2.11
CA ALA A 64 2.70 6.05 3.37
C ALA A 64 3.49 4.76 3.13
N GLN A 65 3.03 3.93 2.19
CA GLN A 65 3.72 2.69 1.84
C GLN A 65 5.09 2.94 1.20
N ILE A 66 5.20 3.91 0.28
CA ILE A 66 6.46 4.26 -0.36
C ILE A 66 7.48 4.80 0.66
N ALA A 67 7.03 5.65 1.58
CA ALA A 67 7.87 6.18 2.66
C ALA A 67 8.40 5.04 3.56
N ALA A 68 7.51 4.19 4.07
CA ALA A 68 7.89 3.05 4.90
C ALA A 68 8.81 2.06 4.16
N ALA A 69 8.59 1.84 2.86
CA ALA A 69 9.46 1.02 2.03
C ALA A 69 10.86 1.63 1.85
N ASN A 70 10.96 2.95 1.67
CA ASN A 70 12.26 3.65 1.61
C ASN A 70 13.03 3.53 2.92
N GLU A 71 12.36 3.76 4.05
CA GLU A 71 12.95 3.59 5.38
C GLU A 71 13.41 2.14 5.59
N GLY A 72 12.58 1.16 5.22
CA GLY A 72 12.94 -0.26 5.29
C GLY A 72 14.14 -0.63 4.42
N LEU A 73 14.26 -0.06 3.21
CA LEU A 73 15.42 -0.27 2.33
C LEU A 73 16.69 0.36 2.90
N ALA A 74 16.60 1.51 3.55
CA ALA A 74 17.74 2.12 4.24
C ALA A 74 18.23 1.24 5.40
N VAL A 75 17.30 0.72 6.22
CA VAL A 75 17.63 -0.24 7.28
C VAL A 75 18.29 -1.50 6.73
N ILE A 76 17.81 -2.02 5.59
CA ILE A 76 18.40 -3.17 4.91
C ILE A 76 19.82 -2.87 4.41
N ALA A 77 20.08 -1.65 3.92
CA ALA A 77 21.41 -1.23 3.51
C ALA A 77 22.37 -1.20 4.71
N ASP A 78 21.93 -0.69 5.86
CA ASP A 78 22.72 -0.67 7.09
C ASP A 78 22.98 -2.09 7.62
N LEU A 79 22.00 -2.99 7.58
CA LEU A 79 22.18 -4.40 7.96
C LEU A 79 23.19 -5.12 7.05
N ARG A 80 23.23 -4.78 5.75
CA ARG A 80 24.19 -5.34 4.80
C ARG A 80 25.62 -4.89 5.06
N ALA A 81 25.80 -3.72 5.68
CA ALA A 81 27.11 -3.15 5.97
C ALA A 81 27.73 -3.65 7.29
N LEU A 82 27.06 -4.53 8.04
CA LEU A 82 27.61 -5.14 9.25
C LEU A 82 28.72 -6.14 8.90
N ASP A 83 29.81 -6.17 9.68
CA ASP A 83 30.93 -7.09 9.48
C ASP A 83 30.53 -8.56 9.72
N GLN A 84 29.70 -8.81 10.73
CA GLN A 84 29.25 -10.15 11.14
C GLN A 84 27.74 -10.16 11.40
N PRO A 85 26.90 -10.04 10.35
CA PRO A 85 25.44 -10.02 10.51
C PRO A 85 24.94 -11.40 10.95
N SER A 86 23.99 -11.42 11.90
CA SER A 86 23.31 -12.67 12.27
C SER A 86 22.57 -13.29 11.08
N ALA A 87 22.19 -14.56 11.22
CA ALA A 87 21.37 -15.25 10.22
C ALA A 87 20.03 -14.52 9.95
N LEU A 88 19.44 -13.88 10.97
CA LEU A 88 18.23 -13.09 10.81
C LEU A 88 18.49 -11.82 9.96
N ALA A 89 19.57 -11.10 10.24
CA ALA A 89 19.97 -9.95 9.42
C ALA A 89 20.20 -10.34 7.96
N GLN A 90 20.88 -11.47 7.71
CA GLN A 90 21.09 -11.99 6.35
C GLN A 90 19.76 -12.30 5.64
N CYS A 91 18.79 -12.90 6.34
CA CYS A 91 17.45 -13.15 5.81
C CYS A 91 16.73 -11.84 5.44
N ILE A 92 16.78 -10.84 6.32
CA ILE A 92 16.19 -9.51 6.06
C ILE A 92 16.84 -8.85 4.84
N VAL A 93 18.16 -8.93 4.71
CA VAL A 93 18.89 -8.38 3.55
C VAL A 93 18.48 -9.07 2.25
N ALA A 94 18.29 -10.39 2.27
CA ALA A 94 17.81 -11.15 1.11
C ALA A 94 16.41 -10.71 0.67
N MET A 95 15.56 -10.29 1.62
CA MET A 95 14.21 -9.79 1.34
C MET A 95 14.17 -8.38 0.71
N GLY A 96 15.28 -7.65 0.67
CA GLY A 96 15.29 -6.25 0.18
C GLY A 96 14.75 -6.06 -1.23
N LYS A 97 14.93 -7.04 -2.13
CA LYS A 97 14.36 -6.97 -3.49
C LYS A 97 12.83 -6.97 -3.48
N TRP A 98 12.22 -7.71 -2.56
CA TRP A 98 10.76 -7.80 -2.42
C TRP A 98 10.13 -6.53 -1.85
N VAL A 99 10.90 -5.71 -1.12
CA VAL A 99 10.42 -4.40 -0.64
C VAL A 99 10.10 -3.48 -1.83
N ASN A 100 10.90 -3.51 -2.89
CA ASN A 100 10.61 -2.76 -4.11
C ASN A 100 9.37 -3.27 -4.83
N VAL A 101 9.08 -4.58 -4.76
CA VAL A 101 7.84 -5.13 -5.30
C VAL A 101 6.65 -4.48 -4.58
N VAL A 102 6.61 -4.51 -3.26
CA VAL A 102 5.48 -3.90 -2.52
C VAL A 102 5.43 -2.38 -2.71
N ARG A 103 6.59 -1.71 -2.75
CA ARG A 103 6.70 -0.26 -2.97
C ARG A 103 6.03 0.21 -4.26
N PHE A 104 6.11 -0.56 -5.35
CA PHE A 104 5.66 -0.10 -6.67
C PHE A 104 4.51 -0.93 -7.26
N LEU A 105 4.55 -2.26 -7.11
CA LEU A 105 3.53 -3.14 -7.68
C LEU A 105 2.18 -2.93 -6.99
N THR A 106 2.18 -2.82 -5.67
CA THR A 106 0.94 -2.69 -4.90
C THR A 106 0.20 -1.37 -5.22
N PRO A 107 0.85 -0.19 -5.27
CA PRO A 107 0.18 1.03 -5.74
C PRO A 107 -0.24 0.96 -7.20
N ALA A 108 0.52 0.28 -8.07
CA ALA A 108 0.14 0.11 -9.47
C ALA A 108 -1.15 -0.73 -9.60
N ILE A 109 -1.27 -1.82 -8.85
CA ILE A 109 -2.51 -2.63 -8.79
C ILE A 109 -3.66 -1.77 -8.28
N PHE A 110 -3.44 -0.95 -7.24
CA PHE A 110 -4.46 -0.05 -6.73
C PHE A 110 -4.99 0.91 -7.81
N VAL A 111 -4.11 1.48 -8.64
CA VAL A 111 -4.51 2.35 -9.76
C VAL A 111 -5.37 1.59 -10.78
N VAL A 112 -5.00 0.34 -11.11
CA VAL A 112 -5.80 -0.49 -12.04
C VAL A 112 -7.20 -0.73 -11.47
N VAL A 113 -7.30 -1.10 -10.18
CA VAL A 113 -8.61 -1.32 -9.54
C VAL A 113 -9.40 -0.02 -9.45
N TYR A 114 -8.76 1.10 -9.13
CA TYR A 114 -9.40 2.41 -9.11
C TYR A 114 -10.02 2.75 -10.47
N VAL A 115 -9.29 2.58 -11.58
CA VAL A 115 -9.82 2.81 -12.93
C VAL A 115 -11.00 1.88 -13.25
N ALA A 116 -10.91 0.60 -12.87
CA ALA A 116 -12.02 -0.34 -13.04
C ALA A 116 -13.27 0.08 -12.26
N LEU A 117 -13.10 0.57 -11.03
CA LEU A 117 -14.20 1.10 -10.22
C LEU A 117 -14.78 2.38 -10.80
N LEU A 118 -13.96 3.28 -11.38
CA LEU A 118 -14.49 4.44 -12.10
C LEU A 118 -15.32 4.01 -13.32
N ALA A 119 -14.86 3.03 -14.08
CA ALA A 119 -15.63 2.49 -15.19
C ALA A 119 -16.96 1.90 -14.71
N ALA A 120 -16.96 1.13 -13.62
CA ALA A 120 -18.19 0.59 -13.03
C ALA A 120 -19.12 1.72 -12.53
N LEU A 121 -18.58 2.73 -11.87
CA LEU A 121 -19.34 3.86 -11.34
C LEU A 121 -19.97 4.69 -12.44
N PHE A 122 -19.27 4.96 -13.55
CA PHE A 122 -19.70 5.95 -14.55
C PHE A 122 -20.21 5.36 -15.87
N LEU A 123 -19.74 4.17 -16.25
CA LEU A 123 -20.07 3.51 -17.51
C LEU A 123 -20.95 2.27 -17.33
N GLY A 124 -20.95 1.67 -16.14
CA GLY A 124 -21.74 0.48 -15.80
C GLY A 124 -23.21 0.75 -15.52
N ALA A 125 -23.60 2.01 -15.30
CA ALA A 125 -24.99 2.41 -15.13
C ALA A 125 -25.72 2.46 -16.49
N ARG A 126 -26.21 1.30 -16.93
CA ARG A 126 -27.22 1.16 -17.98
C ARG A 126 -28.38 0.33 -17.43
#